data_AF-A0A453K1G4-F1
#
_entry.id   AF-A0A453K1G4-F1
#
_cell.length_a   1.000
_cell.length_b   1.000
_cell.length_c   1.000
_cell.angle_alpha   90.00
_cell.angle_beta   90.00
_cell.angle_gamma   90.00
#
_symmetry.space_group_name_H-M   'P 1'
#
loop_
_entity.id
_entity.type
_entity.pdbx_description
1 polymer ?
#
loop_
_entity_poly.entity_id
_entity_poly.type
_entity_poly.pdbx_seq_one_letter_code
_entity_poly.pdbx_strand_id
1 'polypeptide(L)'
;GRGSSWLPPSSSFFPDLPCMLYQGRRYAYKKVQRMDPSSIQRGVRQFKTYMSLKLDQDDTQFPLNDSKEIQRFYKYYCENLSRTSEKQNFEELARYYQVASALYEVLRDVTNNKVDSEVMKRAKVVEEKSAHFKSYKYNIVPLNFPGSAEPVVELPEIKSAMDAIRNIDGLPKPHMSSMHREGKSIWDLLDWLSLAFGFQKSNVENQRENMVLLLANISTRTSGQEGHPLVNTVNDLWEKIFGNYESWCRYLHVSSRIMIKYDDTELKKQQLMLLHIGLYLLIWGEASNVRFMPECLCYIFHHMAKQLNQMVEESYFQPPPGFEAEGSFLNIVIEPIYKVLQKESQRSKGGTAGHSSWRNYDDLNEQFWSEKCFMKLGWPWDLSADFFHQEGRSARKPKTNFVEVRTFLHLFRSFNRMWIFFTLAFQAMLIVSWSSSGSLSGIADATVFRSVLSVFITAALLNFIKVTLDILLTFQAWGSMEWTQILRYLLKFFVAIAWIIILPVTYSSSIKSPSGAGKLLNSLTWNWYNQSVYNFAIIIYMIPNILSALLFLLPQLQNIMERSNWRAVILLMWWIQVSLSYL
;
A
#
# COMPACT_ATOMS: atom_id res chain seq x y z
N GLY A 1 6.52 -22.07 -31.36
CA GLY A 1 5.44 -22.73 -30.59
C GLY A 1 4.09 -22.46 -31.21
N ARG A 2 3.59 -21.21 -31.13
CA ARG A 2 2.37 -20.78 -31.82
C ARG A 2 2.75 -19.98 -33.08
N GLY A 3 3.14 -20.64 -34.16
CA GLY A 3 3.48 -19.97 -35.43
C GLY A 3 2.50 -20.26 -36.56
N SER A 4 1.79 -21.39 -36.47
CA SER A 4 0.88 -21.88 -37.51
C SER A 4 -0.48 -21.19 -37.55
N SER A 5 -0.92 -20.57 -36.46
CA SER A 5 -2.21 -19.84 -36.38
C SER A 5 -2.08 -18.32 -36.57
N TRP A 6 -0.93 -17.82 -37.02
CA TRP A 6 -0.58 -16.38 -36.99
C TRP A 6 -0.09 -15.84 -38.33
N LEU A 7 -0.31 -16.60 -39.39
CA LEU A 7 -0.13 -16.14 -40.75
C LEU A 7 -1.50 -15.73 -41.28
N PRO A 8 -1.57 -14.69 -42.12
CA PRO A 8 -2.84 -14.19 -42.63
C PRO A 8 -3.68 -15.32 -43.24
N PRO A 9 -5.02 -15.16 -43.34
CA PRO A 9 -5.94 -16.20 -43.84
C PRO A 9 -5.62 -16.71 -45.26
N SER A 10 -4.69 -16.07 -45.97
CA SER A 10 -4.09 -16.49 -47.24
C SER A 10 -2.93 -17.47 -47.10
N SER A 11 -2.72 -18.09 -45.94
CA SER A 11 -1.67 -19.09 -45.69
C SER A 11 -1.74 -20.35 -46.57
N SER A 12 -2.84 -20.55 -47.30
CA SER A 12 -3.00 -21.56 -48.35
C SER A 12 -2.20 -21.28 -49.63
N PHE A 13 -1.51 -20.14 -49.75
CA PHE A 13 -0.78 -19.74 -50.97
C PHE A 13 0.76 -19.77 -50.89
N PHE A 14 1.38 -20.28 -49.81
CA PHE A 14 2.85 -20.22 -49.66
C PHE A 14 3.53 -21.60 -49.61
N PRO A 15 4.24 -22.01 -50.68
CA PRO A 15 5.04 -23.24 -50.68
C PRO A 15 6.18 -23.22 -49.63
N ASP A 16 6.71 -22.04 -49.31
CA ASP A 16 7.96 -21.87 -48.54
C ASP A 16 7.74 -21.71 -47.02
N LEU A 17 6.48 -21.65 -46.59
CA LEU A 17 6.12 -21.40 -45.20
C LEU A 17 6.64 -22.47 -44.21
N PRO A 18 6.60 -23.77 -44.53
CA PRO A 18 7.15 -24.80 -43.66
C PRO A 18 8.68 -24.64 -43.44
N CYS A 19 9.42 -24.25 -44.49
CA CYS A 19 10.86 -23.99 -44.41
C CYS A 19 11.18 -22.81 -43.47
N MET A 20 10.42 -21.71 -43.56
CA MET A 20 10.57 -20.57 -42.65
C MET A 20 10.29 -20.94 -41.19
N LEU A 21 9.26 -21.77 -40.94
CA LEU A 21 8.94 -22.26 -39.60
C LEU A 21 10.04 -23.17 -39.05
N TYR A 22 10.66 -24.00 -39.88
CA TYR A 22 11.81 -24.83 -39.51
C TYR A 22 13.01 -23.96 -39.11
N GLN A 23 13.39 -22.96 -39.92
CA GLN A 23 14.51 -22.06 -39.60
C GLN A 23 14.25 -21.25 -38.32
N GLY A 24 13.00 -20.80 -38.11
CA GLY A 24 12.61 -20.12 -36.88
C GLY A 24 12.75 -21.02 -35.64
N ARG A 25 12.39 -22.31 -35.73
CA ARG A 25 12.59 -23.29 -34.65
C ARG A 25 14.07 -23.52 -34.37
N ARG A 26 14.88 -23.66 -35.42
CA ARG A 26 16.33 -23.85 -35.32
C ARG A 26 17.02 -22.66 -34.65
N TYR A 27 16.67 -21.44 -35.05
CA TYR A 27 17.15 -20.21 -34.41
C TYR A 27 16.76 -20.14 -32.93
N ALA A 28 15.48 -20.40 -32.61
CA ALA A 28 15.00 -20.40 -31.23
C ALA A 28 15.75 -21.42 -30.35
N TYR A 29 16.00 -22.63 -30.87
CA TYR A 29 16.78 -23.65 -30.18
C TYR A 29 18.21 -23.18 -29.90
N LYS A 30 18.93 -22.66 -30.91
CA LYS A 30 20.28 -22.09 -30.73
C LYS A 30 20.30 -20.93 -29.73
N LYS A 31 19.33 -20.03 -29.80
CA LYS A 31 19.24 -18.85 -28.91
C LYS A 31 19.06 -19.28 -27.45
N VAL A 32 18.16 -20.23 -27.18
CA VAL A 32 17.94 -20.77 -25.82
C VAL A 32 19.16 -21.55 -25.33
N GLN A 33 19.86 -22.28 -26.20
CA GLN A 33 21.12 -22.96 -25.84
C GLN A 33 22.23 -21.97 -25.44
N ARG A 34 22.31 -20.80 -26.08
CA ARG A 34 23.26 -19.73 -25.70
C ARG A 34 22.86 -19.01 -24.41
N MET A 35 21.57 -18.74 -24.20
CA MET A 35 21.08 -18.00 -23.02
C MET A 35 21.15 -18.81 -21.72
N ASP A 36 20.90 -20.11 -21.78
CA ASP A 36 21.02 -21.01 -20.63
C ASP A 36 21.68 -22.32 -21.04
N PRO A 37 23.02 -22.39 -21.10
CA PRO A 37 23.73 -23.63 -21.44
C PRO A 37 23.46 -24.74 -20.43
N SER A 38 23.34 -24.36 -19.15
CA SER A 38 23.24 -25.27 -17.99
C SER A 38 21.90 -25.99 -17.89
N SER A 39 20.81 -25.42 -18.45
CA SER A 39 19.46 -25.99 -18.47
C SER A 39 18.95 -26.38 -17.07
N ILE A 40 19.27 -25.58 -16.05
CA ILE A 40 18.99 -25.88 -14.63
C ILE A 40 17.48 -25.93 -14.37
N GLN A 41 16.70 -25.07 -15.03
CA GLN A 41 15.26 -25.01 -14.83
C GLN A 41 14.52 -26.06 -15.67
N ARG A 42 13.59 -26.79 -15.02
CA ARG A 42 12.79 -27.86 -15.66
C ARG A 42 12.07 -27.41 -16.94
N GLY A 43 11.50 -26.20 -16.95
CA GLY A 43 10.78 -25.67 -18.12
C GLY A 43 11.68 -25.47 -19.34
N VAL A 44 12.90 -24.97 -19.12
CA VAL A 44 13.90 -24.79 -20.18
C VAL A 44 14.32 -26.15 -20.76
N ARG A 45 14.52 -27.15 -19.89
CA ARG A 45 14.88 -28.51 -20.31
C ARG A 45 13.79 -29.15 -21.17
N GLN A 46 12.53 -29.08 -20.73
CA GLN A 46 11.38 -29.58 -21.50
C GLN A 46 11.26 -28.90 -22.86
N PHE A 47 11.42 -27.58 -22.90
CA PHE A 47 11.40 -26.82 -24.14
C PHE A 47 12.50 -27.25 -25.12
N LYS A 48 13.75 -27.38 -24.65
CA LYS A 48 14.88 -27.82 -25.48
C LYS A 48 14.67 -29.24 -26.02
N THR A 49 14.24 -30.18 -25.18
CA THR A 49 13.95 -31.56 -25.60
C THR A 49 12.84 -31.59 -26.65
N TYR A 50 11.74 -30.87 -26.43
CA TYR A 50 10.66 -30.77 -27.41
C TYR A 50 11.13 -30.19 -28.74
N MET A 51 11.93 -29.12 -28.70
CA MET A 51 12.41 -28.45 -29.91
C MET A 51 13.39 -29.33 -30.69
N SER A 52 14.28 -30.05 -30.01
CA SER A 52 15.22 -30.99 -30.64
C SER A 52 14.47 -32.09 -31.39
N LEU A 53 13.51 -32.76 -30.72
CA LEU A 53 12.70 -33.82 -31.35
C LEU A 53 11.94 -33.32 -32.58
N LYS A 54 11.41 -32.10 -32.51
CA LYS A 54 10.68 -31.50 -33.63
C LYS A 54 11.59 -31.13 -34.79
N LEU A 55 12.80 -30.66 -34.50
CA LEU A 55 13.81 -30.38 -35.52
C LEU A 55 14.24 -31.68 -36.21
N ASP A 56 14.47 -32.76 -35.46
CA ASP A 56 14.86 -34.07 -36.02
C ASP A 56 13.77 -34.64 -36.94
N GLN A 57 12.49 -34.41 -36.62
CA GLN A 57 11.36 -34.80 -37.47
C GLN A 57 11.29 -33.97 -38.77
N ASP A 58 11.46 -32.65 -38.66
CA ASP A 58 11.35 -31.73 -39.79
C ASP A 58 12.58 -31.79 -40.73
N ASP A 59 13.77 -32.19 -40.24
CA ASP A 59 15.05 -32.21 -40.98
C ASP A 59 15.00 -33.12 -42.23
N THR A 60 14.11 -34.11 -42.21
CA THR A 60 13.90 -35.06 -43.31
C THR A 60 12.94 -34.54 -44.39
N GLN A 61 12.16 -33.50 -44.11
CA GLN A 61 11.15 -32.95 -45.04
C GLN A 61 11.55 -31.62 -45.70
N PHE A 62 12.41 -30.82 -45.07
CA PHE A 62 12.72 -29.46 -45.52
C PHE A 62 14.25 -29.24 -45.60
N PRO A 63 14.92 -29.69 -46.67
CA PRO A 63 16.34 -29.47 -46.85
C PRO A 63 16.68 -27.97 -46.91
N LEU A 64 17.92 -27.64 -46.55
CA LEU A 64 18.50 -26.30 -46.53
C LEU A 64 18.11 -25.49 -47.78
N ASN A 65 17.18 -24.53 -47.65
CA ASN A 65 16.77 -23.70 -48.78
C ASN A 65 17.49 -22.34 -48.82
N ASP A 66 17.66 -21.88 -50.05
CA ASP A 66 18.54 -20.82 -50.51
C ASP A 66 18.36 -19.53 -49.70
N SER A 67 19.47 -18.90 -49.30
CA SER A 67 19.46 -17.62 -48.55
C SER A 67 18.65 -16.52 -49.26
N LYS A 68 18.49 -16.64 -50.58
CA LYS A 68 17.67 -15.75 -51.43
C LYS A 68 16.17 -15.91 -51.21
N GLU A 69 15.68 -17.10 -50.91
CA GLU A 69 14.24 -17.34 -50.71
C GLU A 69 13.75 -16.78 -49.38
N ILE A 70 14.53 -16.95 -48.31
CA ILE A 70 14.22 -16.38 -46.99
C ILE A 70 14.18 -14.84 -47.08
N GLN A 71 15.08 -14.24 -47.86
CA GLN A 71 15.07 -12.79 -48.12
C GLN A 71 13.85 -12.35 -48.93
N ARG A 72 13.44 -13.12 -49.95
CA ARG A 72 12.20 -12.84 -50.72
C ARG A 72 10.96 -12.92 -49.82
N PHE A 73 10.87 -13.94 -48.98
CA PHE A 73 9.76 -14.10 -48.04
C PHE A 73 9.69 -12.91 -47.06
N TYR A 74 10.83 -12.46 -46.53
CA TYR A 74 10.87 -11.29 -45.66
C TYR A 74 10.42 -10.01 -46.37
N LYS A 75 10.91 -9.75 -47.60
CA LYS A 75 10.48 -8.60 -48.41
C LYS A 75 8.97 -8.62 -48.63
N TYR A 76 8.43 -9.77 -49.04
CA TYR A 76 7.01 -10.00 -49.26
C TYR A 76 6.18 -9.77 -47.99
N TYR A 77 6.62 -10.31 -46.85
CA TYR A 77 5.97 -10.12 -45.56
C TYR A 77 5.90 -8.64 -45.17
N CYS A 78 6.99 -7.88 -45.36
CA CYS A 78 7.02 -6.44 -45.11
C CYS A 78 6.11 -5.63 -46.07
N GLU A 79 6.00 -6.06 -47.33
CA GLU A 79 5.07 -5.46 -48.29
C GLU A 79 3.61 -5.68 -47.89
N ASN A 80 3.26 -6.90 -47.50
CA ASN A 80 1.93 -7.20 -46.99
C ASN A 80 1.64 -6.45 -45.69
N LEU A 81 2.59 -6.38 -44.76
CA LEU A 81 2.46 -5.58 -43.54
C LEU A 81 2.12 -4.12 -43.84
N SER A 82 2.76 -3.54 -44.87
CA SER A 82 2.53 -2.16 -45.30
C SER A 82 1.16 -1.97 -45.96
N ARG A 83 0.62 -2.98 -46.64
CA ARG A 83 -0.72 -2.97 -47.23
C ARG A 83 -1.83 -3.20 -46.20
N THR A 84 -1.54 -4.01 -45.19
CA THR A 84 -2.50 -4.42 -44.16
C THR A 84 -2.61 -3.41 -43.02
N SER A 85 -1.61 -2.55 -42.82
CA SER A 85 -1.58 -1.55 -41.75
C SER A 85 -2.72 -0.52 -41.78
N GLU A 86 -3.43 -0.39 -42.91
CA GLU A 86 -4.53 0.57 -43.07
C GLU A 86 -5.89 0.05 -42.60
N LYS A 87 -6.04 -1.26 -42.34
CA LYS A 87 -7.38 -1.90 -42.19
C LYS A 87 -7.55 -2.86 -41.01
N GLN A 88 -6.55 -3.04 -40.16
CA GLN A 88 -6.58 -4.06 -39.10
C GLN A 88 -6.50 -3.49 -37.68
N ASN A 89 -7.00 -4.28 -36.73
CA ASN A 89 -6.98 -3.98 -35.31
C ASN A 89 -5.53 -3.83 -34.80
N PHE A 90 -5.33 -2.91 -33.86
CA PHE A 90 -4.00 -2.53 -33.35
C PHE A 90 -3.23 -3.71 -32.73
N GLU A 91 -3.90 -4.58 -31.98
CA GLU A 91 -3.29 -5.79 -31.40
C GLU A 91 -2.76 -6.75 -32.47
N GLU A 92 -3.47 -6.89 -33.59
CA GLU A 92 -2.99 -7.67 -34.73
C GLU A 92 -1.77 -7.02 -35.36
N LEU A 93 -1.81 -5.69 -35.57
CA LEU A 93 -0.69 -4.93 -36.13
C LEU A 93 0.58 -5.07 -35.26
N ALA A 94 0.46 -4.94 -33.94
CA ALA A 94 1.54 -5.15 -32.99
C ALA A 94 2.16 -6.55 -33.12
N ARG A 95 1.30 -7.58 -33.23
CA ARG A 95 1.73 -8.96 -33.46
C ARG A 95 2.47 -9.12 -34.80
N TYR A 96 2.01 -8.50 -35.88
CA TYR A 96 2.70 -8.59 -37.17
C TYR A 96 4.09 -7.93 -37.15
N TYR A 97 4.26 -6.79 -36.47
CA TYR A 97 5.57 -6.16 -36.29
C TYR A 97 6.51 -7.01 -35.42
N GLN A 98 5.99 -7.67 -34.37
CA GLN A 98 6.78 -8.61 -33.57
C GLN A 98 7.26 -9.80 -34.40
N VAL A 99 6.39 -10.36 -35.24
CA VAL A 99 6.76 -11.43 -36.17
C VAL A 99 7.77 -10.94 -37.20
N ALA A 100 7.61 -9.74 -37.78
CA ALA A 100 8.58 -9.16 -38.70
C ALA A 100 9.97 -9.01 -38.05
N SER A 101 10.04 -8.51 -36.81
CA SER A 101 11.28 -8.39 -36.06
C SER A 101 11.93 -9.76 -35.80
N ALA A 102 11.14 -10.76 -35.40
CA ALA A 102 11.63 -12.12 -35.19
C ALA A 102 12.12 -12.78 -36.49
N LEU A 103 11.41 -12.58 -37.62
CA LEU A 103 11.82 -13.08 -38.93
C LEU A 103 13.15 -12.47 -39.37
N TYR A 104 13.38 -11.19 -39.10
CA TYR A 104 14.65 -10.54 -39.39
C TYR A 104 15.81 -11.10 -38.56
N GLU A 105 15.59 -11.40 -37.27
CA GLU A 105 16.60 -12.07 -36.44
C GLU A 105 16.98 -13.46 -37.00
N VAL A 106 15.98 -14.25 -37.43
CA VAL A 106 16.18 -15.57 -38.03
C VAL A 106 16.96 -15.44 -39.34
N LEU A 107 16.56 -14.50 -40.21
CA LEU A 107 17.25 -14.24 -41.47
C LEU A 107 18.73 -13.91 -41.23
N ARG A 108 19.02 -13.09 -40.22
CA ARG A 108 20.39 -12.68 -39.87
C ARG A 108 21.26 -13.86 -39.41
N ASP A 109 20.71 -14.81 -38.64
CA ASP A 109 21.42 -16.04 -38.23
C ASP A 109 21.68 -16.98 -39.42
N VAL A 110 20.69 -17.14 -40.32
CA VAL A 110 20.81 -18.04 -41.47
C VAL A 110 21.78 -17.50 -42.53
N THR A 111 21.83 -16.18 -42.72
CA THR A 111 22.70 -15.52 -43.71
C THR A 111 24.08 -15.15 -43.19
N ASN A 112 24.41 -15.44 -41.93
CA ASN A 112 25.64 -14.96 -41.27
C ASN A 112 25.85 -13.44 -41.45
N ASN A 113 24.79 -12.65 -41.24
CA ASN A 113 24.77 -11.18 -41.46
C ASN A 113 24.95 -10.71 -42.92
N LYS A 114 25.01 -11.60 -43.92
CA LYS A 114 25.08 -11.22 -45.34
C LYS A 114 23.68 -10.97 -45.91
N VAL A 115 23.11 -9.81 -45.59
CA VAL A 115 21.73 -9.43 -45.94
C VAL A 115 21.71 -8.35 -47.03
N ASP A 116 20.75 -8.39 -47.95
CA ASP A 116 20.59 -7.34 -48.96
C ASP A 116 20.35 -5.95 -48.33
N SER A 117 20.90 -4.90 -48.96
CA SER A 117 20.71 -3.51 -48.51
C SER A 117 19.22 -3.10 -48.43
N GLU A 118 18.39 -3.60 -49.33
CA GLU A 118 16.95 -3.34 -49.34
C GLU A 118 16.24 -3.97 -48.12
N VAL A 119 16.64 -5.17 -47.73
CA VAL A 119 16.10 -5.86 -46.55
C VAL A 119 16.49 -5.11 -45.28
N MET A 120 17.74 -4.64 -45.18
CA MET A 120 18.18 -3.82 -44.04
C MET A 120 17.37 -2.52 -43.92
N LYS A 121 17.08 -1.84 -45.03
CA LYS A 121 16.22 -0.64 -45.02
C LYS A 121 14.81 -0.95 -44.50
N ARG A 122 14.19 -2.02 -44.99
CA ARG A 122 12.85 -2.46 -44.54
C ARG A 122 12.87 -2.87 -43.07
N ALA A 123 13.91 -3.57 -42.63
CA ALA A 123 14.07 -3.96 -41.23
C ALA A 123 14.20 -2.76 -40.31
N LYS A 124 14.92 -1.71 -40.73
CA LYS A 124 15.01 -0.46 -39.97
C LYS A 124 13.64 0.21 -39.80
N VAL A 125 12.86 0.29 -40.88
CA VAL A 125 11.48 0.82 -40.82
C VAL A 125 10.59 -0.04 -39.91
N VAL A 126 10.70 -1.36 -40.00
CA VAL A 126 10.00 -2.29 -39.10
C VAL A 126 10.43 -2.06 -37.66
N GLU A 127 11.71 -1.86 -37.38
CA GLU A 127 12.23 -1.64 -36.04
C GLU A 127 11.73 -0.32 -35.44
N GLU A 128 11.82 0.78 -36.21
CA GLU A 128 11.28 2.10 -35.86
C GLU A 128 9.79 2.01 -35.55
N LYS A 129 8.99 1.41 -36.44
CA LYS A 129 7.56 1.22 -36.20
C LYS A 129 7.26 0.26 -35.04
N SER A 130 8.03 -0.83 -34.89
CA SER A 130 7.89 -1.82 -33.81
C SER A 130 8.20 -1.24 -32.43
N ALA A 131 9.09 -0.25 -32.34
CA ALA A 131 9.45 0.41 -31.09
C ALA A 131 8.21 1.03 -30.42
N HIS A 132 7.26 1.53 -31.21
CA HIS A 132 5.99 2.06 -30.73
C HIS A 132 5.03 0.98 -30.22
N PHE A 133 5.18 -0.29 -30.64
CA PHE A 133 4.33 -1.41 -30.20
C PHE A 133 4.90 -2.17 -28.99
N LYS A 134 6.18 -2.00 -28.65
CA LYS A 134 6.78 -2.66 -27.48
C LYS A 134 6.13 -2.21 -26.16
N SER A 135 5.66 -0.97 -26.09
CA SER A 135 4.99 -0.40 -24.91
C SER A 135 3.51 -0.80 -24.77
N TYR A 136 2.84 -1.15 -25.86
CA TYR A 136 1.42 -1.56 -25.82
C TYR A 136 1.15 -2.85 -25.05
N LYS A 137 2.17 -3.67 -24.77
CA LYS A 137 1.98 -4.94 -24.03
C LYS A 137 1.33 -4.75 -22.66
N TYR A 138 1.39 -3.54 -22.09
CA TYR A 138 0.95 -3.26 -20.72
C TYR A 138 -0.16 -2.20 -20.63
N ASN A 139 -0.47 -1.50 -21.73
CA ASN A 139 -1.44 -0.40 -21.77
C ASN A 139 -2.73 -0.83 -22.47
N ILE A 140 -3.89 -0.45 -21.93
CA ILE A 140 -5.22 -0.81 -22.45
C ILE A 140 -5.63 0.13 -23.58
N VAL A 141 -5.26 1.42 -23.48
CA VAL A 141 -5.58 2.45 -24.49
C VAL A 141 -4.31 2.83 -25.28
N PRO A 142 -4.29 2.70 -26.62
CA PRO A 142 -3.13 3.02 -27.46
C PRO A 142 -2.98 4.53 -27.71
N LEU A 143 -2.81 5.31 -26.64
CA LEU A 143 -2.76 6.78 -26.68
C LEU A 143 -1.60 7.35 -27.53
N ASN A 144 -0.56 6.55 -27.77
CA ASN A 144 0.65 6.94 -28.51
C ASN A 144 0.55 6.73 -30.03
N PHE A 145 -0.63 6.35 -30.56
CA PHE A 145 -0.79 6.07 -31.98
C PHE A 145 -1.88 6.97 -32.62
N PRO A 146 -1.48 8.07 -33.30
CA PRO A 146 -2.43 8.85 -34.07
C PRO A 146 -2.98 8.00 -35.23
N GLY A 147 -4.30 7.75 -35.22
CA GLY A 147 -4.99 6.93 -36.24
C GLY A 147 -5.30 5.49 -35.82
N SER A 148 -5.16 5.13 -34.53
CA SER A 148 -5.64 3.82 -34.06
C SER A 148 -7.15 3.88 -34.11
N ALA A 149 -7.76 3.14 -35.02
CA ALA A 149 -9.21 3.01 -35.15
C ALA A 149 -9.84 2.21 -33.99
N GLU A 150 -9.28 2.32 -32.77
CA GLU A 150 -9.84 1.70 -31.58
C GLU A 150 -11.00 2.56 -31.06
N PRO A 151 -12.22 2.00 -30.96
CA PRO A 151 -13.42 2.74 -30.54
C PRO A 151 -13.28 3.43 -29.18
N VAL A 152 -12.40 2.94 -28.30
CA VAL A 152 -12.16 3.50 -26.97
C VAL A 152 -11.50 4.88 -27.03
N VAL A 153 -10.59 5.11 -27.98
CA VAL A 153 -9.93 6.42 -28.16
C VAL A 153 -10.91 7.44 -28.74
N GLU A 154 -11.94 6.98 -29.43
CA GLU A 154 -12.96 7.84 -30.03
C GLU A 154 -13.96 8.42 -29.03
N LEU A 155 -14.00 7.88 -27.79
CA LEU A 155 -14.89 8.35 -26.73
C LEU A 155 -14.62 9.82 -26.38
N PRO A 156 -15.67 10.65 -26.26
CA PRO A 156 -15.51 12.09 -26.05
C PRO A 156 -14.81 12.43 -24.72
N GLU A 157 -14.98 11.62 -23.67
CA GLU A 157 -14.34 11.82 -22.38
C GLU A 157 -12.84 11.54 -22.44
N ILE A 158 -12.45 10.52 -23.21
CA ILE A 158 -11.04 10.18 -23.44
C ILE A 158 -10.38 11.28 -24.28
N LYS A 159 -11.01 11.73 -25.37
CA LYS A 159 -10.51 12.85 -26.19
C LYS A 159 -10.34 14.13 -25.37
N SER A 160 -11.35 14.48 -24.57
CA SER A 160 -11.30 15.67 -23.72
C SER A 160 -10.15 15.60 -22.70
N ALA A 161 -9.97 14.45 -22.07
CA ALA A 161 -8.84 14.23 -21.16
C ALA A 161 -7.47 14.30 -21.87
N MET A 162 -7.38 13.75 -23.09
CA MET A 162 -6.18 13.82 -23.92
C MET A 162 -5.83 15.25 -24.33
N ASP A 163 -6.81 16.04 -24.76
CA ASP A 163 -6.61 17.44 -25.15
C ASP A 163 -6.16 18.28 -23.94
N ALA A 164 -6.70 17.98 -22.75
CA ALA A 164 -6.28 18.61 -21.49
C ALA A 164 -4.80 18.43 -21.19
N ILE A 165 -4.31 17.19 -21.30
CA ILE A 165 -2.90 16.87 -20.99
C ILE A 165 -1.95 17.29 -22.12
N ARG A 166 -2.44 17.51 -23.34
CA ARG A 166 -1.64 18.00 -24.48
C ARG A 166 -1.40 19.51 -24.44
N ASN A 167 -2.12 20.24 -23.58
CA ASN A 167 -1.92 21.67 -23.41
C ASN A 167 -0.57 21.95 -22.73
N ILE A 168 0.48 22.14 -23.54
CA ILE A 168 1.84 22.51 -23.10
C ILE A 168 2.14 23.99 -23.34
N ASP A 169 1.12 24.79 -23.69
CA ASP A 169 1.29 26.19 -24.04
C ASP A 169 1.82 27.00 -22.86
N GLY A 170 2.80 27.86 -23.11
CA GLY A 170 3.41 28.71 -22.07
C GLY A 170 4.44 28.02 -21.18
N LEU A 171 4.68 26.71 -21.33
CA LEU A 171 5.76 26.02 -20.60
C LEU A 171 7.15 26.33 -21.20
N PRO A 172 8.20 26.42 -20.36
CA PRO A 172 9.53 26.68 -20.85
C PRO A 172 10.05 25.50 -21.66
N LYS A 173 10.71 25.81 -22.78
CA LYS A 173 11.25 24.80 -23.69
C LYS A 173 12.61 24.32 -23.20
N PRO A 174 12.90 23.01 -23.24
CA PRO A 174 14.24 22.50 -23.01
C PRO A 174 15.24 23.05 -24.04
N HIS A 175 16.47 23.33 -23.61
CA HIS A 175 17.54 23.78 -24.50
C HIS A 175 17.88 22.73 -25.58
N MET A 176 18.22 23.17 -26.81
CA MET A 176 18.46 22.27 -27.96
C MET A 176 19.51 21.16 -27.72
N SER A 177 20.45 21.34 -26.79
CA SER A 177 21.45 20.32 -26.43
C SER A 177 20.85 19.09 -25.72
N SER A 178 19.66 19.20 -25.12
CA SER A 178 18.92 18.04 -24.58
C SER A 178 18.02 17.37 -25.63
N MET A 179 17.56 18.11 -26.65
CA MET A 179 16.76 17.56 -27.77
C MET A 179 17.57 16.65 -28.71
N HIS A 180 18.88 16.89 -28.86
CA HIS A 180 19.75 16.08 -29.75
C HIS A 180 20.10 14.68 -29.21
N ARG A 181 19.67 14.32 -27.99
CA ARG A 181 20.00 13.00 -27.44
C ARG A 181 19.11 11.86 -27.94
N GLU A 182 17.94 12.12 -28.56
CA GLU A 182 17.12 11.02 -29.13
C GLU A 182 15.93 11.43 -30.03
N GLY A 183 15.80 12.68 -30.48
CA GLY A 183 14.64 13.08 -31.32
C GLY A 183 13.29 12.98 -30.59
N LYS A 184 13.28 13.09 -29.25
CA LYS A 184 12.07 13.05 -28.43
C LYS A 184 11.29 14.37 -28.61
N SER A 185 10.19 14.32 -29.35
CA SER A 185 9.19 15.39 -29.39
C SER A 185 8.41 15.40 -28.08
N ILE A 186 8.26 16.56 -27.44
CA ILE A 186 7.36 16.74 -26.29
C ILE A 186 5.94 16.72 -26.82
N TRP A 187 5.15 15.72 -26.46
CA TRP A 187 3.77 15.59 -26.92
C TRP A 187 2.77 16.12 -25.90
N ASP A 188 3.06 15.96 -24.61
CA ASP A 188 2.16 16.34 -23.51
C ASP A 188 2.90 16.77 -22.24
N LEU A 189 2.12 17.14 -21.23
CA LEU A 189 2.61 17.54 -19.91
C LEU A 189 3.50 16.48 -19.25
N LEU A 190 3.25 15.19 -19.49
CA LEU A 190 3.99 14.10 -18.84
C LEU A 190 5.34 13.87 -19.51
N ASP A 191 5.45 14.04 -20.83
CA ASP A 191 6.74 14.06 -21.52
C ASP A 191 7.59 15.24 -21.01
N TRP A 192 6.97 16.40 -20.81
CA TRP A 192 7.66 17.58 -20.26
C TRP A 192 8.20 17.29 -18.84
N LEU A 193 7.37 16.69 -17.97
CA LEU A 193 7.80 16.28 -16.62
C LEU A 193 8.89 15.20 -16.66
N SER A 194 8.79 14.25 -17.60
CA SER A 194 9.80 13.22 -17.81
C SER A 194 11.16 13.80 -18.15
N LEU A 195 11.21 14.85 -18.98
CA LEU A 195 12.45 15.53 -19.31
C LEU A 195 12.97 16.38 -18.15
N ALA A 196 12.08 16.98 -17.36
CA ALA A 196 12.45 17.83 -16.23
C ALA A 196 13.07 17.03 -15.07
N PHE A 197 12.60 15.81 -14.85
CA PHE A 197 12.96 15.00 -13.68
C PHE A 197 13.48 13.59 -14.02
N GLY A 198 13.77 13.28 -15.29
CA GLY A 198 14.43 12.02 -15.66
C GLY A 198 13.66 10.75 -15.27
N PHE A 199 12.32 10.76 -15.36
CA PHE A 199 11.48 9.57 -15.15
C PHE A 199 11.70 8.52 -16.25
N GLN A 200 11.39 7.26 -15.96
CA GLN A 200 11.49 6.16 -16.92
C GLN A 200 10.40 6.26 -17.99
N LYS A 201 10.73 6.03 -19.26
CA LYS A 201 9.77 6.15 -20.37
C LYS A 201 8.53 5.28 -20.18
N SER A 202 8.71 4.03 -19.75
CA SER A 202 7.58 3.12 -19.50
C SER A 202 6.70 3.57 -18.34
N ASN A 203 7.26 4.22 -17.32
CA ASN A 203 6.45 4.80 -16.24
C ASN A 203 5.58 5.94 -16.76
N VAL A 204 6.15 6.82 -17.60
CA VAL A 204 5.44 7.94 -18.23
C VAL A 204 4.28 7.46 -19.09
N GLU A 205 4.52 6.46 -19.94
CA GLU A 205 3.47 5.86 -20.79
C GLU A 205 2.35 5.23 -19.95
N ASN A 206 2.67 4.54 -18.86
CA ASN A 206 1.67 3.92 -17.98
C ASN A 206 0.87 4.98 -17.19
N GLN A 207 1.54 6.00 -16.65
CA GLN A 207 0.88 7.05 -15.87
C GLN A 207 0.05 8.00 -16.76
N ARG A 208 0.44 8.18 -18.02
CA ARG A 208 -0.37 8.87 -19.03
C ARG A 208 -1.73 8.20 -19.19
N GLU A 209 -1.74 6.90 -19.42
CA GLU A 209 -2.98 6.16 -19.53
C GLU A 209 -3.78 6.20 -18.24
N ASN A 210 -3.14 5.95 -17.09
CA ASN A 210 -3.79 6.02 -15.78
C ASN A 210 -4.48 7.37 -15.57
N MET A 211 -3.79 8.48 -15.86
CA MET A 211 -4.32 9.83 -15.71
C MET A 211 -5.49 10.10 -16.65
N VAL A 212 -5.39 9.69 -17.93
CA VAL A 212 -6.49 9.81 -18.90
C VAL A 212 -7.71 9.01 -18.44
N LEU A 213 -7.52 7.78 -17.97
CA LEU A 213 -8.60 6.94 -17.46
C LEU A 213 -9.22 7.50 -16.18
N LEU A 214 -8.44 8.06 -15.26
CA LEU A 214 -8.96 8.72 -14.06
C LEU A 214 -9.84 9.91 -14.41
N LEU A 215 -9.38 10.77 -15.33
CA LEU A 215 -10.13 11.93 -15.80
C LEU A 215 -11.41 11.49 -16.53
N ALA A 216 -11.33 10.54 -17.46
CA ALA A 216 -12.50 10.05 -18.18
C ALA A 216 -13.51 9.36 -17.25
N ASN A 217 -13.05 8.59 -16.27
CA ASN A 217 -13.94 7.93 -15.29
C ASN A 217 -14.63 8.92 -14.35
N ILE A 218 -13.97 10.00 -13.96
CA ILE A 218 -14.61 11.05 -13.17
C ILE A 218 -15.59 11.82 -14.05
N SER A 219 -15.18 12.19 -15.26
CA SER A 219 -16.03 12.88 -16.22
C SER A 219 -17.32 12.09 -16.48
N THR A 220 -17.25 10.80 -16.83
CA THR A 220 -18.44 9.97 -17.07
C THR A 220 -19.41 9.89 -15.89
N ARG A 221 -18.92 9.87 -14.64
CA ARG A 221 -19.77 9.87 -13.43
C ARG A 221 -20.49 11.19 -13.24
N THR A 222 -19.86 12.28 -13.63
CA THR A 222 -20.39 13.64 -13.49
C THR A 222 -21.25 14.05 -14.71
N SER A 223 -20.96 13.52 -15.90
CA SER A 223 -21.68 13.74 -17.17
C SER A 223 -23.12 13.20 -17.20
N GLY A 224 -23.53 12.39 -16.21
CA GLY A 224 -24.95 12.08 -15.99
C GLY A 224 -25.81 13.29 -15.63
N GLN A 225 -25.18 14.44 -15.36
CA GLN A 225 -25.77 15.77 -15.27
C GLN A 225 -25.27 16.56 -16.49
N GLU A 226 -26.17 17.04 -17.36
CA GLU A 226 -25.83 17.62 -18.66
C GLU A 226 -24.78 18.75 -18.56
N GLY A 227 -23.71 18.65 -19.37
CA GLY A 227 -22.82 19.78 -19.67
C GLY A 227 -21.69 20.07 -18.69
N HIS A 228 -21.27 19.11 -17.84
CA HIS A 228 -20.19 19.37 -16.89
C HIS A 228 -18.83 19.67 -17.57
N PRO A 229 -18.23 20.86 -17.30
CA PRO A 229 -16.92 21.21 -17.84
C PRO A 229 -15.83 20.27 -17.30
N LEU A 230 -14.85 19.94 -18.15
CA LEU A 230 -13.61 19.24 -17.77
C LEU A 230 -12.95 19.87 -16.51
N VAL A 231 -13.13 21.18 -16.31
CA VAL A 231 -12.74 21.93 -15.10
C VAL A 231 -13.09 21.18 -13.80
N ASN A 232 -14.35 20.78 -13.65
CA ASN A 232 -14.85 20.17 -12.42
C ASN A 232 -14.22 18.78 -12.21
N THR A 233 -13.96 18.08 -13.31
CA THR A 233 -13.31 16.76 -13.28
C THR A 233 -11.87 16.85 -12.75
N VAL A 234 -11.12 17.88 -13.17
CA VAL A 234 -9.75 18.10 -12.71
C VAL A 234 -9.72 18.48 -11.22
N ASN A 235 -10.65 19.33 -10.77
CA ASN A 235 -10.80 19.70 -9.35
C ASN A 235 -11.13 18.48 -8.47
N ASP A 236 -12.06 17.62 -8.90
CA ASP A 236 -12.41 16.41 -8.15
C ASP A 236 -11.22 15.44 -8.02
N LEU A 237 -10.43 15.30 -9.09
CA LEU A 237 -9.22 14.48 -9.06
C LEU A 237 -8.15 15.09 -8.16
N TRP A 238 -7.99 16.41 -8.24
CA TRP A 238 -7.07 17.19 -7.44
C TRP A 238 -7.26 16.98 -5.94
N GLU A 239 -8.49 17.18 -5.46
CA GLU A 239 -8.83 17.04 -4.04
C GLU A 239 -8.54 15.61 -3.54
N LYS A 240 -8.84 14.60 -4.35
CA LYS A 240 -8.59 13.19 -4.02
C LYS A 240 -7.10 12.85 -3.92
N ILE A 241 -6.28 13.39 -4.83
CA ILE A 241 -4.84 13.12 -4.85
C ILE A 241 -4.12 13.88 -3.73
N PHE A 242 -4.47 15.15 -3.50
CA PHE A 242 -3.69 16.02 -2.62
C PHE A 242 -4.24 16.17 -1.21
N GLY A 243 -5.42 15.64 -0.87
CA GLY A 243 -5.97 15.72 0.48
C GLY A 243 -5.02 15.23 1.59
N ASN A 244 -4.27 14.15 1.33
CA ASN A 244 -3.24 13.64 2.24
C ASN A 244 -2.03 14.58 2.34
N TYR A 245 -1.54 15.07 1.20
CA TYR A 245 -0.41 15.99 1.16
C TYR A 245 -0.70 17.31 1.88
N GLU A 246 -1.89 17.88 1.69
CA GLU A 246 -2.30 19.09 2.40
C GLU A 246 -2.42 18.85 3.91
N SER A 247 -2.94 17.70 4.30
CA SER A 247 -3.05 17.32 5.71
C SER A 247 -1.67 17.16 6.35
N TRP A 248 -0.72 16.55 5.64
CA TRP A 248 0.68 16.46 6.04
C TRP A 248 1.34 17.84 6.15
N CYS A 249 1.11 18.74 5.19
CA CYS A 249 1.61 20.12 5.25
C CYS A 249 1.05 20.89 6.46
N ARG A 250 -0.25 20.77 6.71
CA ARG A 250 -0.92 21.39 7.87
C ARG A 250 -0.38 20.84 9.19
N TYR A 251 -0.14 19.53 9.27
CA TYR A 251 0.43 18.89 10.45
C TYR A 251 1.85 19.38 10.75
N LEU A 252 2.70 19.49 9.73
CA LEU A 252 4.08 19.97 9.86
C LEU A 252 4.23 21.50 9.85
N HIS A 253 3.12 22.25 9.83
CA HIS A 253 3.12 23.71 9.73
C HIS A 253 3.95 24.27 8.56
N VAL A 254 4.03 23.53 7.45
CA VAL A 254 4.72 23.98 6.22
C VAL A 254 3.74 24.45 5.16
N SER A 255 4.12 25.49 4.40
CA SER A 255 3.31 25.98 3.30
C SER A 255 3.26 24.97 2.15
N SER A 256 2.05 24.70 1.65
CA SER A 256 1.86 23.87 0.47
C SER A 256 2.65 24.44 -0.72
N ARG A 257 3.32 23.55 -1.46
CA ARG A 257 4.04 23.86 -2.71
C ARG A 257 3.20 23.67 -3.97
N ILE A 258 1.89 23.55 -3.82
CA ILE A 258 0.98 23.61 -4.95
C ILE A 258 0.93 25.06 -5.45
N MET A 259 1.20 25.28 -6.73
CA MET A 259 1.07 26.60 -7.35
C MET A 259 -0.26 26.75 -8.08
N ILE A 260 -1.20 27.46 -7.47
CA ILE A 260 -2.41 27.96 -8.11
C ILE A 260 -2.57 29.42 -7.69
N LYS A 261 -2.38 30.37 -8.62
CA LYS A 261 -2.56 31.80 -8.33
C LYS A 261 -4.00 32.20 -8.59
N TYR A 262 -4.53 33.13 -7.79
CA TYR A 262 -5.92 33.60 -7.92
C TYR A 262 -6.17 34.24 -9.29
N ASP A 263 -5.18 34.99 -9.79
CA ASP A 263 -5.26 35.78 -11.04
C ASP A 263 -5.04 34.95 -12.32
N ASP A 264 -4.72 33.66 -12.22
CA ASP A 264 -4.51 32.81 -13.40
C ASP A 264 -5.85 32.53 -14.11
N THR A 265 -5.81 32.45 -15.45
CA THR A 265 -6.94 32.01 -16.27
C THR A 265 -7.31 30.57 -15.94
N GLU A 266 -8.59 30.21 -16.11
CA GLU A 266 -9.08 28.87 -15.77
C GLU A 266 -8.31 27.76 -16.49
N LEU A 267 -7.97 27.99 -17.76
CA LEU A 267 -7.18 27.06 -18.56
C LEU A 267 -5.77 26.85 -17.99
N LYS A 268 -5.13 27.93 -17.50
CA LYS A 268 -3.80 27.85 -16.89
C LYS A 268 -3.85 27.19 -15.51
N LYS A 269 -4.89 27.45 -14.72
CA LYS A 269 -5.12 26.75 -13.45
C LYS A 269 -5.22 25.25 -13.68
N GLN A 270 -6.03 24.81 -14.64
CA GLN A 270 -6.12 23.39 -15.00
C GLN A 270 -4.80 22.80 -15.46
N GLN A 271 -4.06 23.49 -16.32
CA GLN A 271 -2.75 23.04 -16.78
C GLN A 271 -1.79 22.82 -15.61
N LEU A 272 -1.70 23.78 -14.67
CA LEU A 272 -0.90 23.67 -13.46
C LEU A 272 -1.37 22.53 -12.57
N MET A 273 -2.69 22.34 -12.43
CA MET A 273 -3.24 21.25 -11.65
C MET A 273 -2.85 19.90 -12.24
N LEU A 274 -3.00 19.73 -13.55
CA LEU A 274 -2.61 18.52 -14.26
C LEU A 274 -1.11 18.27 -14.19
N LEU A 275 -0.26 19.32 -14.20
CA LEU A 275 1.18 19.18 -13.99
C LEU A 275 1.53 18.62 -12.62
N HIS A 276 0.93 19.13 -11.55
CA HIS A 276 1.19 18.61 -10.20
C HIS A 276 0.62 17.20 -10.03
N ILE A 277 -0.60 16.93 -10.55
CA ILE A 277 -1.18 15.57 -10.56
C ILE A 277 -0.25 14.60 -11.28
N GLY A 278 0.20 14.97 -12.49
CA GLY A 278 1.13 14.19 -13.29
C GLY A 278 2.45 13.94 -12.56
N LEU A 279 3.01 14.97 -11.92
CA LEU A 279 4.24 14.84 -11.12
C LEU A 279 4.06 13.84 -9.97
N TYR A 280 2.95 13.95 -9.22
CA TYR A 280 2.65 13.02 -8.13
C TYR A 280 2.48 11.59 -8.64
N LEU A 281 1.75 11.39 -9.74
CA LEU A 281 1.54 10.07 -10.33
C LEU A 281 2.86 9.45 -10.85
N LEU A 282 3.76 10.26 -11.42
CA LEU A 282 5.08 9.80 -11.87
C LEU A 282 5.97 9.40 -10.69
N ILE A 283 6.02 10.21 -9.63
CA ILE A 283 6.70 9.88 -8.37
C ILE A 283 6.15 8.57 -7.80
N TRP A 284 4.83 8.46 -7.69
CA TRP A 284 4.18 7.25 -7.21
C TRP A 284 4.50 6.06 -8.10
N GLY A 285 4.46 6.24 -9.42
CA GLY A 285 4.77 5.24 -10.43
C GLY A 285 6.15 4.59 -10.26
N GLU A 286 7.17 5.34 -9.88
CA GLU A 286 8.53 4.82 -9.68
C GLU A 286 8.87 4.48 -8.21
N ALA A 287 8.03 4.83 -7.24
CA ALA A 287 8.33 4.65 -5.81
C ALA A 287 8.45 3.18 -5.32
N SER A 288 7.98 2.19 -6.07
CA SER A 288 8.09 0.76 -5.68
C SER A 288 7.59 0.52 -4.23
N ASN A 289 8.37 -0.17 -3.38
CA ASN A 289 8.04 -0.40 -1.96
C ASN A 289 7.99 0.87 -1.10
N VAL A 290 8.56 1.99 -1.56
CA VAL A 290 8.48 3.28 -0.84
C VAL A 290 7.04 3.81 -0.82
N ARG A 291 6.14 3.30 -1.69
CA ARG A 291 4.71 3.64 -1.67
C ARG A 291 4.00 3.35 -0.34
N PHE A 292 4.56 2.46 0.47
CA PHE A 292 4.03 2.17 1.82
C PHE A 292 4.47 3.21 2.87
N MET A 293 5.16 4.28 2.46
CA MET A 293 5.60 5.39 3.29
C MET A 293 4.98 6.70 2.76
N PRO A 294 3.68 6.97 2.99
CA PRO A 294 2.98 8.11 2.40
C PRO A 294 3.57 9.47 2.77
N GLU A 295 4.08 9.66 3.99
CA GLU A 295 4.71 10.93 4.39
C GLU A 295 6.08 11.11 3.72
N CYS A 296 6.79 10.02 3.45
CA CYS A 296 7.99 10.04 2.59
C CYS A 296 7.65 10.50 1.16
N LEU A 297 6.54 10.01 0.59
CA LEU A 297 6.07 10.49 -0.72
C LEU A 297 5.68 11.96 -0.68
N CYS A 298 5.02 12.42 0.39
CA CYS A 298 4.69 13.83 0.58
C CYS A 298 5.96 14.70 0.62
N TYR A 299 7.01 14.24 1.29
CA TYR A 299 8.30 14.93 1.33
C TYR A 299 8.96 15.03 -0.06
N ILE A 300 9.02 13.92 -0.80
CA ILE A 300 9.57 13.90 -2.18
C ILE A 300 8.76 14.85 -3.07
N PHE A 301 7.44 14.75 -3.03
CA PHE A 301 6.55 15.62 -3.80
C PHE A 301 6.71 17.09 -3.41
N HIS A 302 6.82 17.42 -2.12
CA HIS A 302 6.98 18.79 -1.64
C HIS A 302 8.18 19.48 -2.28
N HIS A 303 9.32 18.78 -2.33
CA HIS A 303 10.55 19.33 -2.90
C HIS A 303 10.52 19.39 -4.43
N MET A 304 10.02 18.34 -5.09
CA MET A 304 9.92 18.33 -6.55
C MET A 304 8.88 19.34 -7.06
N ALA A 305 7.77 19.52 -6.37
CA ALA A 305 6.78 20.55 -6.67
C ALA A 305 7.38 21.96 -6.55
N LYS A 306 8.23 22.20 -5.54
CA LYS A 306 8.98 23.46 -5.44
C LYS A 306 9.87 23.69 -6.67
N GLN A 307 10.59 22.67 -7.13
CA GLN A 307 11.45 22.76 -8.31
C GLN A 307 10.63 22.95 -9.60
N LEU A 308 9.50 22.26 -9.73
CA LEU A 308 8.55 22.44 -10.82
C LEU A 308 8.08 23.90 -10.89
N ASN A 309 7.63 24.46 -9.76
CA ASN A 309 7.15 25.83 -9.71
C ASN A 309 8.23 26.83 -10.08
N GLN A 310 9.47 26.63 -9.63
CA GLN A 310 10.59 27.49 -10.02
C GLN A 310 10.79 27.50 -11.54
N MET A 311 10.81 26.34 -12.19
CA MET A 311 10.95 26.28 -13.65
C MET A 311 9.82 27.01 -14.38
N VAL A 312 8.58 26.86 -13.91
CA VAL A 312 7.40 27.46 -14.53
C VAL A 312 7.34 28.98 -14.28
N GLU A 313 7.60 29.45 -13.05
CA GLU A 313 7.58 30.87 -12.70
C GLU A 313 8.72 31.66 -13.36
N GLU A 314 9.93 31.09 -13.37
CA GLU A 314 11.11 31.71 -13.99
C GLU A 314 11.11 31.55 -15.52
N SER A 315 10.17 30.78 -16.08
CA SER A 315 10.12 30.43 -17.50
C SER A 315 11.46 29.90 -18.03
N TYR A 316 12.16 29.14 -17.19
CA TYR A 316 13.49 28.62 -17.47
C TYR A 316 13.54 27.11 -17.20
N PHE A 317 13.78 26.34 -18.28
CA PHE A 317 13.84 24.89 -18.18
C PHE A 317 15.24 24.44 -17.77
N GLN A 318 15.40 24.08 -16.50
CA GLN A 318 16.64 23.54 -15.96
C GLN A 318 16.36 22.31 -15.09
N PRO A 319 16.60 21.08 -15.61
CA PRO A 319 16.54 19.87 -14.79
C PRO A 319 17.47 19.98 -13.58
N PRO A 320 17.11 19.42 -12.41
CA PRO A 320 18.03 19.34 -11.29
C PRO A 320 19.30 18.57 -11.68
N PRO A 321 20.47 18.92 -11.12
CA PRO A 321 21.73 18.25 -11.47
C PRO A 321 21.63 16.74 -11.28
N GLY A 322 21.99 15.98 -12.32
CA GLY A 322 21.95 14.51 -12.32
C GLY A 322 20.62 13.92 -12.81
N PHE A 323 19.57 14.71 -13.02
CA PHE A 323 18.27 14.26 -13.50
C PHE A 323 18.16 14.25 -15.04
N GLU A 324 19.26 14.48 -15.76
CA GLU A 324 19.24 14.66 -17.21
C GLU A 324 19.08 13.37 -18.00
N ALA A 325 19.34 12.21 -17.39
CA ALA A 325 19.21 10.90 -18.03
C ALA A 325 17.88 10.21 -17.69
N GLU A 326 17.39 9.36 -18.58
CA GLU A 326 16.22 8.53 -18.32
C GLU A 326 16.46 7.57 -17.15
N GLY A 327 15.51 7.51 -16.20
CA GLY A 327 15.62 6.69 -14.99
C GLY A 327 16.48 7.30 -13.88
N SER A 328 16.90 8.56 -14.01
CA SER A 328 17.68 9.25 -12.98
C SER A 328 16.87 9.47 -11.70
N PHE A 329 15.56 9.73 -11.79
CA PHE A 329 14.69 9.84 -10.62
C PHE A 329 14.75 8.57 -9.75
N LEU A 330 14.59 7.41 -10.37
CA LEU A 330 14.66 6.11 -9.68
C LEU A 330 16.00 5.93 -8.95
N ASN A 331 17.11 6.23 -9.61
CA ASN A 331 18.45 6.02 -9.06
C ASN A 331 18.84 7.04 -7.97
N ILE A 332 18.47 8.30 -8.15
CA ILE A 332 18.87 9.40 -7.26
C ILE A 332 17.91 9.50 -6.07
N VAL A 333 16.59 9.40 -6.30
CA VAL A 333 15.58 9.66 -5.28
C VAL A 333 15.13 8.37 -4.58
N ILE A 334 14.76 7.34 -5.35
CA ILE A 334 14.09 6.15 -4.79
C ILE A 334 15.09 5.10 -4.31
N GLU A 335 16.16 4.83 -5.08
CA GLU A 335 17.13 3.77 -4.78
C GLU A 335 17.79 3.91 -3.38
N PRO A 336 18.19 5.12 -2.92
CA PRO A 336 18.75 5.27 -1.57
C PRO A 336 17.79 4.85 -0.46
N ILE A 337 16.51 5.21 -0.56
CA ILE A 337 15.47 4.82 0.41
C ILE A 337 15.19 3.31 0.30
N TYR A 338 15.11 2.80 -0.92
CA TYR A 338 14.90 1.38 -1.16
C TYR A 338 16.02 0.52 -0.54
N LYS A 339 17.29 0.94 -0.64
CA LYS A 339 18.41 0.26 0.00
C LYS A 339 18.28 0.23 1.54
N VAL A 340 17.79 1.30 2.15
CA VAL A 340 17.48 1.35 3.58
C VAL A 340 16.40 0.33 3.95
N LEU A 341 15.30 0.29 3.19
CA LEU A 341 14.20 -0.66 3.37
C LEU A 341 14.65 -2.12 3.18
N GLN A 342 15.45 -2.38 2.15
CA GLN A 342 15.97 -3.71 1.84
C GLN A 342 16.85 -4.23 2.98
N LYS A 343 17.76 -3.38 3.51
CA LYS A 343 18.61 -3.74 4.65
C LYS A 343 17.80 -4.03 5.92
N GLU A 344 16.79 -3.22 6.23
CA GLU A 344 15.91 -3.49 7.39
C GLU A 344 15.06 -4.75 7.20
N SER A 345 14.54 -4.99 5.99
CA SER A 345 13.80 -6.21 5.67
C SER A 345 14.65 -7.47 5.83
N GLN A 346 15.91 -7.46 5.39
CA GLN A 346 16.83 -8.58 5.60
C GLN A 346 17.08 -8.87 7.09
N ARG A 347 17.07 -7.85 7.94
CA ARG A 347 17.21 -8.00 9.41
C ARG A 347 16.02 -8.70 10.05
N SER A 348 14.84 -8.70 9.41
CA SER A 348 13.67 -9.43 9.90
C SER A 348 13.88 -10.96 9.92
N LYS A 349 14.90 -11.48 9.20
CA LYS A 349 15.13 -12.92 9.01
C LYS A 349 13.87 -13.66 8.53
N GLY A 350 13.14 -13.07 7.57
CA GLY A 350 11.88 -13.62 7.06
C GLY A 350 10.74 -13.59 8.09
N GLY A 351 10.75 -12.60 9.00
CA GLY A 351 9.72 -12.42 10.04
C GLY A 351 9.99 -13.17 11.35
N THR A 352 11.10 -13.89 11.47
CA THR A 352 11.45 -14.66 12.68
C THR A 352 12.18 -13.84 13.74
N ALA A 353 12.71 -12.66 13.39
CA ALA A 353 13.36 -11.77 14.34
C ALA A 353 12.33 -11.00 15.18
N GLY A 354 12.63 -10.79 16.47
CA GLY A 354 11.78 -10.01 17.37
C GLY A 354 11.50 -8.61 16.81
N HIS A 355 10.27 -8.12 16.95
CA HIS A 355 9.86 -6.83 16.34
C HIS A 355 10.64 -5.62 16.87
N SER A 356 11.35 -5.74 18.00
CA SER A 356 12.27 -4.72 18.53
C SER A 356 13.61 -4.65 17.79
N SER A 357 14.04 -5.70 17.08
CA SER A 357 15.39 -5.77 16.52
C SER A 357 15.52 -5.17 15.12
N TRP A 358 14.40 -4.84 14.48
CA TRP A 358 14.35 -4.29 13.12
C TRP A 358 13.25 -3.23 12.99
N ARG A 359 13.37 -2.35 11.99
CA ARG A 359 12.38 -1.30 11.69
C ARG A 359 11.54 -1.72 10.48
N ASN A 360 10.23 -1.58 10.56
CA ASN A 360 9.35 -1.74 9.41
C ASN A 360 9.24 -0.42 8.62
N TYR A 361 8.41 -0.41 7.56
CA TYR A 361 8.17 0.79 6.77
C TYR A 361 7.53 1.92 7.60
N ASP A 362 6.67 1.60 8.57
CA ASP A 362 6.00 2.56 9.45
C ASP A 362 6.99 3.31 10.34
N ASP A 363 7.93 2.58 10.95
CA ASP A 363 9.01 3.15 11.78
C ASP A 363 9.93 4.09 10.98
N LEU A 364 10.15 3.79 9.71
CA LEU A 364 10.95 4.65 8.83
C LEU A 364 10.15 5.87 8.37
N ASN A 365 8.87 5.69 8.15
CA ASN A 365 7.94 6.73 7.72
C ASN A 365 7.71 7.78 8.81
N GLU A 366 7.79 7.38 10.08
CA GLU A 366 7.74 8.28 11.25
C GLU A 366 8.76 9.43 11.17
N GLN A 367 9.91 9.23 10.51
CA GLN A 367 10.90 10.30 10.36
C GLN A 367 10.36 11.50 9.55
N PHE A 368 9.37 11.28 8.69
CA PHE A 368 8.75 12.31 7.85
C PHE A 368 7.56 13.00 8.53
N TRP A 369 7.23 12.61 9.76
CA TRP A 369 6.25 13.26 10.62
C TRP A 369 6.86 14.39 11.49
N SER A 370 8.11 14.76 11.26
CA SER A 370 8.75 15.86 11.99
C SER A 370 9.35 16.89 11.05
N GLU A 371 9.19 18.18 11.35
CA GLU A 371 9.87 19.27 10.63
C GLU A 371 11.39 19.10 10.57
N LYS A 372 11.97 18.32 11.51
CA LYS A 372 13.39 17.95 11.52
C LYS A 372 13.80 17.18 10.27
N CYS A 373 12.88 16.54 9.53
CA CYS A 373 13.19 15.84 8.29
C CYS A 373 13.81 16.78 7.24
N PHE A 374 13.33 18.03 7.15
CA PHE A 374 13.85 19.03 6.22
C PHE A 374 15.30 19.43 6.52
N MET A 375 15.68 19.46 7.80
CA MET A 375 17.03 19.80 8.24
C MET A 375 18.00 18.62 8.18
N LYS A 376 17.49 17.40 8.37
CA LYS A 376 18.33 16.20 8.54
C LYS A 376 18.52 15.38 7.28
N LEU A 377 17.52 15.31 6.42
CA LEU A 377 17.58 14.48 5.21
C LEU A 377 18.11 15.26 4.01
N GLY A 378 17.88 16.58 3.99
CA GLY A 378 18.28 17.45 2.87
C GLY A 378 17.52 17.18 1.57
N TRP A 379 17.65 18.10 0.61
CA TRP A 379 17.20 17.89 -0.77
C TRP A 379 18.19 18.53 -1.76
N PRO A 380 18.86 17.76 -2.63
CA PRO A 380 18.85 16.29 -2.73
C PRO A 380 19.31 15.58 -1.46
N TRP A 381 19.11 14.26 -1.37
CA TRP A 381 19.41 13.48 -0.17
C TRP A 381 20.85 13.67 0.32
N ASP A 382 20.99 14.01 1.60
CA ASP A 382 22.25 13.89 2.31
C ASP A 382 22.47 12.43 2.71
N LEU A 383 23.24 11.69 1.90
CA LEU A 383 23.54 10.28 2.15
C LEU A 383 24.38 10.04 3.43
N SER A 384 24.93 11.10 4.04
CA SER A 384 25.61 11.02 5.34
C SER A 384 24.64 11.03 6.53
N ALA A 385 23.37 11.39 6.32
CA ALA A 385 22.38 11.44 7.38
C ALA A 385 22.13 10.07 8.01
N ASP A 386 21.82 10.05 9.32
CA ASP A 386 21.51 8.84 10.13
C ASP A 386 20.46 7.91 9.48
N PHE A 387 19.59 8.45 8.64
CA PHE A 387 18.58 7.68 7.92
C PHE A 387 19.22 6.71 6.91
N PHE A 388 20.21 7.19 6.15
CA PHE A 388 20.91 6.44 5.11
C PHE A 388 22.15 5.72 5.65
N HIS A 389 22.81 6.30 6.67
CA HIS A 389 23.98 5.73 7.30
C HIS A 389 23.59 4.61 8.29
N GLN A 390 23.86 3.35 7.93
CA GLN A 390 23.52 2.17 8.75
C GLN A 390 24.73 1.32 9.19
N GLU A 391 25.94 1.88 9.13
CA GLU A 391 27.15 1.17 9.54
C GLU A 391 27.41 1.36 11.04
N GLY A 392 27.57 0.25 11.77
CA GLY A 392 27.83 0.23 13.21
C GLY A 392 26.57 0.04 14.08
N ARG A 393 26.69 -0.80 15.12
CA ARG A 393 25.61 -1.05 16.11
C ARG A 393 25.28 0.18 16.98
N SER A 394 26.19 1.16 17.06
CA SER A 394 26.12 2.32 17.95
C SER A 394 25.47 3.57 17.35
N ALA A 395 25.33 3.67 16.02
CA ALA A 395 24.73 4.83 15.33
C ALA A 395 23.22 4.66 15.06
N ARG A 396 22.63 3.51 15.42
CA ARG A 396 21.22 3.24 15.16
C ARG A 396 20.35 3.90 16.22
N LYS A 397 19.48 4.84 15.80
CA LYS A 397 18.38 5.28 16.67
C LYS A 397 17.48 4.08 17.02
N PRO A 398 17.26 3.80 18.32
CA PRO A 398 16.29 2.79 18.73
C PRO A 398 14.89 3.18 18.23
N LYS A 399 14.01 2.18 18.07
CA LYS A 399 12.57 2.41 17.80
C LYS A 399 12.05 3.47 18.77
N THR A 400 11.49 4.54 18.23
CA THR A 400 10.93 5.66 18.99
C THR A 400 9.58 5.29 19.60
N ASN A 401 8.90 4.29 19.03
CA ASN A 401 7.62 3.80 19.53
C ASN A 401 7.75 2.59 20.46
N PHE A 402 6.82 2.56 21.41
CA PHE A 402 6.57 1.47 22.34
C PHE A 402 6.60 0.13 21.61
N VAL A 403 7.53 -0.74 21.99
CA VAL A 403 7.50 -2.13 21.56
C VAL A 403 6.69 -2.89 22.60
N GLU A 404 5.48 -3.31 22.23
CA GLU A 404 4.69 -4.20 23.09
C GLU A 404 5.46 -5.52 23.26
N VAL A 405 6.03 -5.73 24.44
CA VAL A 405 6.61 -7.02 24.82
C VAL A 405 5.45 -7.96 25.14
N ARG A 406 4.96 -8.66 24.12
CA ARG A 406 3.83 -9.58 24.27
C ARG A 406 4.22 -10.76 25.16
N THR A 407 3.85 -10.71 26.43
CA THR A 407 3.96 -11.82 27.38
C THR A 407 2.67 -12.63 27.47
N PHE A 408 2.72 -13.82 28.09
CA PHE A 408 1.53 -14.63 28.36
C PHE A 408 0.46 -13.88 29.18
N LEU A 409 0.86 -12.89 29.99
CA LEU A 409 -0.07 -12.06 30.78
C LEU A 409 -1.00 -11.21 29.89
N HIS A 410 -0.62 -10.91 28.64
CA HIS A 410 -1.52 -10.24 27.70
C HIS A 410 -2.72 -11.11 27.36
N LEU A 411 -2.60 -12.45 27.34
CA LEU A 411 -3.73 -13.36 27.16
C LEU A 411 -4.76 -13.19 28.29
N PHE A 412 -4.28 -13.10 29.54
CA PHE A 412 -5.15 -12.89 30.69
C PHE A 412 -5.82 -11.51 30.67
N ARG A 413 -5.06 -10.46 30.28
CA ARG A 413 -5.60 -9.11 30.12
C ARG A 413 -6.67 -9.04 29.03
N SER A 414 -6.40 -9.58 27.84
CA SER A 414 -7.30 -9.53 26.68
C SER A 414 -8.60 -10.32 26.90
N PHE A 415 -8.52 -11.47 27.57
CA PHE A 415 -9.68 -12.32 27.84
C PHE A 415 -10.15 -12.26 29.31
N ASN A 416 -9.94 -11.13 30.00
CA ASN A 416 -10.24 -10.99 31.43
C ASN A 416 -11.68 -11.36 31.82
N ARG A 417 -12.68 -11.02 30.99
CA ARG A 417 -14.10 -11.33 31.21
C ARG A 417 -14.35 -12.84 31.26
N MET A 418 -13.69 -13.59 30.39
CA MET A 418 -13.79 -15.05 30.32
C MET A 418 -13.25 -15.67 31.61
N TRP A 419 -12.05 -15.25 32.04
CA TRP A 419 -11.42 -15.73 33.27
C TRP A 419 -12.25 -15.40 34.52
N ILE A 420 -12.76 -14.18 34.60
CA ILE A 420 -13.65 -13.76 35.70
C ILE A 420 -14.91 -14.62 35.71
N PHE A 421 -15.61 -14.72 34.57
CA PHE A 421 -16.84 -15.50 34.47
C PHE A 421 -16.64 -16.96 34.92
N PHE A 422 -15.64 -17.67 34.37
CA PHE A 422 -15.42 -19.07 34.70
C PHE A 422 -15.03 -19.27 36.16
N THR A 423 -14.19 -18.38 36.73
CA THR A 423 -13.79 -18.49 38.14
C THR A 423 -14.99 -18.28 39.08
N LEU A 424 -15.81 -17.26 38.81
CA LEU A 424 -16.99 -16.95 39.62
C LEU A 424 -18.08 -18.03 39.47
N ALA A 425 -18.33 -18.50 38.25
CA ALA A 425 -19.28 -19.57 37.99
C ALA A 425 -18.84 -20.88 38.67
N PHE A 426 -17.55 -21.22 38.59
CA PHE A 426 -16.98 -22.38 39.27
C PHE A 426 -17.12 -22.29 40.79
N GLN A 427 -16.76 -21.15 41.39
CA GLN A 427 -16.95 -20.93 42.83
C GLN A 427 -18.42 -21.06 43.23
N ALA A 428 -19.35 -20.47 42.48
CA ALA A 428 -20.78 -20.56 42.76
C ALA A 428 -21.27 -22.02 42.69
N MET A 429 -20.90 -22.76 41.64
CA MET A 429 -21.26 -24.16 41.46
C MET A 429 -20.66 -25.05 42.55
N LEU A 430 -19.41 -24.82 42.96
CA LEU A 430 -18.78 -25.54 44.06
C LEU A 430 -19.56 -25.36 45.37
N ILE A 431 -19.91 -24.11 45.71
CA ILE A 431 -20.68 -23.81 46.93
C ILE A 431 -22.04 -24.51 46.90
N VAL A 432 -22.74 -24.50 45.77
CA VAL A 432 -24.03 -25.18 45.61
C VAL A 432 -23.86 -26.69 45.69
N SER A 433 -22.82 -27.27 45.07
CA SER A 433 -22.56 -28.71 45.10
C SER A 433 -22.22 -29.24 46.49
N TRP A 434 -21.60 -28.41 47.34
CA TRP A 434 -21.23 -28.76 48.71
C TRP A 434 -22.38 -28.53 49.71
N SER A 435 -23.53 -28.03 49.26
CA SER A 435 -24.73 -27.91 50.09
C SER A 435 -25.39 -29.27 50.31
N SER A 436 -26.07 -29.44 51.43
CA SER A 436 -26.66 -30.74 51.84
C SER A 436 -27.69 -31.31 50.86
N SER A 437 -28.26 -30.49 49.96
CA SER A 437 -29.23 -30.94 48.95
C SER A 437 -28.63 -31.22 47.57
N GLY A 438 -27.43 -30.70 47.26
CA GLY A 438 -26.77 -30.84 45.94
C GLY A 438 -27.56 -30.34 44.72
N SER A 439 -28.75 -29.75 44.93
CA SER A 439 -29.70 -29.33 43.90
C SER A 439 -29.67 -27.81 43.68
N LEU A 440 -29.96 -27.35 42.46
CA LEU A 440 -30.11 -25.91 42.15
C LEU A 440 -31.19 -25.21 42.99
N SER A 441 -32.19 -25.95 43.49
CA SER A 441 -33.21 -25.43 44.41
C SER A 441 -32.66 -25.09 45.81
N GLY A 442 -31.47 -25.59 46.18
CA GLY A 442 -30.79 -25.27 47.43
C GLY A 442 -30.31 -23.82 47.52
N ILE A 443 -30.26 -23.08 46.40
CA ILE A 443 -29.94 -21.64 46.39
C ILE A 443 -31.02 -20.80 47.10
N ALA A 444 -32.26 -21.32 47.20
CA ALA A 444 -33.33 -20.63 47.92
C ALA A 444 -33.14 -20.66 49.45
N ASP A 445 -32.25 -21.51 49.97
CA ASP A 445 -31.90 -21.48 51.39
C ASP A 445 -31.01 -20.25 51.68
N ALA A 446 -31.39 -19.50 52.73
CA ALA A 446 -30.72 -18.29 53.14
C ALA A 446 -29.24 -18.51 53.50
N THR A 447 -28.87 -19.71 53.97
CA THR A 447 -27.48 -20.04 54.33
C THR A 447 -26.61 -20.29 53.10
N VAL A 448 -27.13 -21.03 52.12
CA VAL A 448 -26.46 -21.31 50.84
C VAL A 448 -26.37 -20.05 49.99
N PHE A 449 -27.46 -19.29 49.86
CA PHE A 449 -27.49 -18.02 49.14
C PHE A 449 -26.40 -17.05 49.63
N ARG A 450 -26.29 -16.91 50.95
CA ARG A 450 -25.29 -16.09 51.62
C ARG A 450 -23.86 -16.58 51.39
N SER A 451 -23.67 -17.89 51.31
CA SER A 451 -22.36 -18.47 50.96
C SER A 451 -22.01 -18.16 49.50
N VAL A 452 -22.98 -18.27 48.58
CA VAL A 452 -22.82 -17.91 47.16
C VAL A 452 -22.47 -16.43 46.98
N LEU A 453 -22.99 -15.51 47.81
CA LEU A 453 -22.63 -14.09 47.73
C LEU A 453 -21.13 -13.83 47.94
N SER A 454 -20.37 -14.76 48.55
CA SER A 454 -18.90 -14.66 48.65
C SER A 454 -18.20 -14.56 47.28
N VAL A 455 -18.87 -14.93 46.20
CA VAL A 455 -18.40 -14.75 44.82
C VAL A 455 -18.04 -13.28 44.53
N PHE A 456 -18.73 -12.31 45.14
CA PHE A 456 -18.39 -10.89 44.96
C PHE A 456 -17.05 -10.50 45.57
N ILE A 457 -16.59 -11.19 46.61
CA ILE A 457 -15.23 -11.00 47.16
C ILE A 457 -14.20 -11.45 46.14
N THR A 458 -14.39 -12.63 45.56
CA THR A 458 -13.52 -13.15 44.49
C THR A 458 -13.57 -12.25 43.25
N ALA A 459 -14.74 -11.70 42.91
CA ALA A 459 -14.88 -10.75 41.82
C ALA A 459 -14.03 -9.48 42.03
N ALA A 460 -14.01 -8.93 43.25
CA ALA A 460 -13.17 -7.79 43.60
C ALA A 460 -11.67 -8.13 43.54
N LEU A 461 -11.27 -9.32 44.00
CA LEU A 461 -9.89 -9.80 43.87
C LEU A 461 -9.45 -9.91 42.41
N LEU A 462 -10.27 -10.52 41.56
CA LEU A 462 -9.96 -10.67 40.14
C LEU A 462 -9.94 -9.31 39.42
N ASN A 463 -10.81 -8.38 39.80
CA ASN A 463 -10.80 -7.02 39.28
C ASN A 463 -9.52 -6.26 39.67
N PHE A 464 -9.04 -6.43 40.91
CA PHE A 464 -7.74 -5.88 41.32
C PHE A 464 -6.57 -6.47 40.54
N ILE A 465 -6.54 -7.80 40.34
CA ILE A 465 -5.52 -8.46 39.51
C ILE A 465 -5.55 -7.88 38.09
N LYS A 466 -6.75 -7.74 37.50
CA LYS A 466 -6.93 -7.11 36.19
C LYS A 466 -6.32 -5.71 36.14
N VAL A 467 -6.70 -4.82 37.07
CA VAL A 467 -6.22 -3.42 37.06
C VAL A 467 -4.70 -3.35 37.32
N THR A 468 -4.17 -4.25 38.14
CA THR A 468 -2.73 -4.37 38.38
C THR A 468 -1.99 -4.78 37.10
N LEU A 469 -2.51 -5.77 36.37
CA LEU A 469 -1.97 -6.16 35.06
C LEU A 469 -2.10 -5.02 34.04
N ASP A 470 -3.18 -4.24 34.09
CA ASP A 470 -3.35 -3.10 33.21
C ASP A 470 -2.23 -2.06 33.42
N ILE A 471 -1.85 -1.80 34.67
CA ILE A 471 -0.74 -0.90 35.01
C ILE A 471 0.61 -1.51 34.58
N LEU A 472 0.89 -2.77 34.98
CA LEU A 472 2.18 -3.41 34.72
C LEU A 472 2.48 -3.53 33.22
N LEU A 473 1.50 -3.94 32.41
CA LEU A 473 1.69 -4.13 30.96
C LEU A 473 1.74 -2.81 30.19
N THR A 474 1.23 -1.71 30.78
CA THR A 474 1.23 -0.39 30.15
C THR A 474 2.33 0.52 30.68
N PHE A 475 3.08 0.12 31.71
CA PHE A 475 4.06 0.96 32.40
C PHE A 475 5.10 1.59 31.45
N GLN A 476 5.59 0.82 30.48
CA GLN A 476 6.55 1.31 29.47
C GLN A 476 5.92 2.30 28.48
N ALA A 477 4.58 2.32 28.34
CA ALA A 477 3.86 3.24 27.47
C ALA A 477 3.41 4.54 28.17
N TRP A 478 3.64 4.69 29.48
CA TRP A 478 3.19 5.89 30.22
C TRP A 478 3.88 7.17 29.75
N GLY A 479 5.10 7.08 29.21
CA GLY A 479 5.82 8.24 28.68
C GLY A 479 5.16 8.90 27.46
N SER A 480 4.28 8.18 26.75
CA SER A 480 3.57 8.68 25.56
C SER A 480 2.06 8.84 25.78
N MET A 481 1.54 8.61 26.99
CA MET A 481 0.11 8.70 27.30
C MET A 481 -0.28 10.07 27.86
N GLU A 482 -1.52 10.49 27.60
CA GLU A 482 -2.08 11.67 28.25
C GLU A 482 -2.21 11.49 29.77
N TRP A 483 -2.00 12.57 30.53
CA TRP A 483 -2.13 12.59 31.98
C TRP A 483 -3.48 12.09 32.50
N THR A 484 -4.56 12.38 31.76
CA THR A 484 -5.93 11.94 32.05
C THR A 484 -6.06 10.42 32.08
N GLN A 485 -5.36 9.74 31.17
CA GLN A 485 -5.38 8.28 31.04
C GLN A 485 -4.56 7.61 32.15
N ILE A 486 -3.40 8.19 32.50
CA ILE A 486 -2.59 7.74 33.65
C ILE A 486 -3.40 7.86 34.94
N LEU A 487 -4.06 9.00 35.16
CA LEU A 487 -4.93 9.22 36.32
C LEU A 487 -6.06 8.20 36.39
N ARG A 488 -6.69 7.86 35.25
CA ARG A 488 -7.75 6.85 35.17
C ARG A 488 -7.26 5.47 35.65
N TYR A 489 -6.07 5.03 35.24
CA TYR A 489 -5.51 3.74 35.68
C TYR A 489 -5.24 3.72 37.19
N LEU A 490 -4.63 4.78 37.74
CA LEU A 490 -4.35 4.90 39.17
C LEU A 490 -5.64 4.93 39.99
N LEU A 491 -6.64 5.69 39.56
CA LEU A 491 -7.92 5.79 40.27
C LEU A 491 -8.67 4.46 40.30
N LYS A 492 -8.67 3.71 39.19
CA LYS A 492 -9.22 2.34 39.14
C LYS A 492 -8.49 1.39 40.10
N PHE A 493 -7.19 1.55 40.26
CA PHE A 493 -6.39 0.72 41.17
C PHE A 493 -6.75 0.98 42.63
N PHE A 494 -6.85 2.25 43.05
CA PHE A 494 -7.28 2.60 44.41
C PHE A 494 -8.71 2.16 44.71
N VAL A 495 -9.64 2.30 43.76
CA VAL A 495 -11.01 1.82 43.93
C VAL A 495 -11.07 0.29 44.03
N ALA A 496 -10.26 -0.44 43.27
CA ALA A 496 -10.17 -1.89 43.39
C ALA A 496 -9.63 -2.34 44.77
N ILE A 497 -8.62 -1.65 45.31
CA ILE A 497 -8.12 -1.89 46.67
C ILE A 497 -9.23 -1.64 47.71
N ALA A 498 -9.98 -0.55 47.58
CA ALA A 498 -11.07 -0.24 48.49
C ALA A 498 -12.10 -1.38 48.53
N TRP A 499 -12.49 -1.93 47.38
CA TRP A 499 -13.44 -3.04 47.31
C TRP A 499 -12.89 -4.37 47.83
N ILE A 500 -11.59 -4.65 47.63
CA ILE A 500 -10.91 -5.79 48.25
C ILE A 500 -10.99 -5.74 49.77
N ILE A 501 -11.02 -4.55 50.37
CA ILE A 501 -11.09 -4.40 51.82
C ILE A 501 -12.54 -4.39 52.29
N ILE A 502 -13.40 -3.59 51.64
CA ILE A 502 -14.80 -3.38 52.06
C ILE A 502 -15.61 -4.69 52.00
N LEU A 503 -15.51 -5.48 50.93
CA LEU A 503 -16.36 -6.66 50.74
C LEU A 503 -16.06 -7.79 51.74
N PRO A 504 -14.79 -8.20 52.01
CA PRO A 504 -14.50 -9.19 53.03
C PRO A 504 -14.85 -8.74 54.45
N VAL A 505 -14.60 -7.47 54.77
CA VAL A 505 -14.90 -6.90 56.09
C VAL A 505 -16.41 -6.94 56.35
N THR A 506 -17.21 -6.41 55.42
CA THR A 506 -18.67 -6.41 55.53
C THR A 506 -19.28 -7.81 55.45
N TYR A 507 -18.66 -8.74 54.72
CA TYR A 507 -19.06 -10.15 54.71
C TYR A 507 -18.82 -10.83 56.06
N SER A 508 -17.64 -10.61 56.66
CA SER A 508 -17.28 -11.20 57.96
C SER A 508 -18.21 -10.73 59.08
N SER A 509 -18.48 -9.43 59.17
CA SER A 509 -19.38 -8.84 60.17
C SER A 509 -20.83 -9.29 60.02
N SER A 510 -21.19 -9.82 58.86
CA SER A 510 -22.51 -10.37 58.63
C SER A 510 -22.65 -11.78 59.25
N ILE A 511 -21.55 -12.52 59.49
CA ILE A 511 -21.55 -13.93 59.96
C ILE A 511 -21.65 -13.98 61.49
N LYS A 512 -22.55 -14.81 62.02
CA LYS A 512 -22.80 -14.92 63.49
C LYS A 512 -21.61 -15.49 64.28
N SER A 513 -20.80 -16.37 63.67
CA SER A 513 -19.61 -16.99 64.29
C SER A 513 -18.45 -17.07 63.29
N PRO A 514 -17.68 -15.98 63.07
CA PRO A 514 -16.56 -15.99 62.14
C PRO A 514 -15.41 -16.88 62.66
N SER A 515 -14.80 -17.68 61.77
CA SER A 515 -13.64 -18.52 62.06
C SER A 515 -12.36 -17.96 61.42
N GLY A 516 -11.19 -18.24 62.00
CA GLY A 516 -9.88 -17.86 61.46
C GLY A 516 -9.72 -16.35 61.20
N ALA A 517 -9.33 -16.00 59.97
CA ALA A 517 -9.12 -14.61 59.51
C ALA A 517 -10.39 -13.72 59.62
N GLY A 518 -11.59 -14.32 59.66
CA GLY A 518 -12.83 -13.59 59.89
C GLY A 518 -12.88 -12.91 61.26
N LYS A 519 -12.26 -13.49 62.30
CA LYS A 519 -12.19 -12.89 63.65
C LYS A 519 -11.33 -11.62 63.67
N LEU A 520 -10.21 -11.63 62.95
CA LEU A 520 -9.32 -10.48 62.79
C LEU A 520 -10.04 -9.34 62.04
N LEU A 521 -10.74 -9.66 60.95
CA LEU A 521 -11.50 -8.66 60.19
C LEU A 521 -12.67 -8.07 61.02
N ASN A 522 -13.32 -8.89 61.85
CA ASN A 522 -14.43 -8.42 62.69
C ASN A 522 -13.96 -7.45 63.78
N SER A 523 -12.75 -7.63 64.32
CA SER A 523 -12.15 -6.66 65.27
C SER A 523 -11.85 -5.29 64.66
N LEU A 524 -11.74 -5.20 63.34
CA LEU A 524 -11.55 -3.95 62.61
C LEU A 524 -12.86 -3.14 62.46
N THR A 525 -14.01 -3.75 62.80
CA THR A 525 -15.34 -3.16 62.60
C THR A 525 -15.99 -2.76 63.92
N TRP A 526 -16.66 -1.60 63.94
CA TRP A 526 -17.35 -1.03 65.11
C TRP A 526 -18.66 -1.76 65.47
N ASN A 527 -18.65 -3.09 65.62
CA ASN A 527 -19.78 -3.91 66.07
C ASN A 527 -21.11 -3.68 65.31
N TRP A 528 -21.07 -3.39 64.00
CA TRP A 528 -22.26 -3.33 63.17
C TRP A 528 -22.69 -4.73 62.73
N TYR A 529 -23.42 -5.44 63.58
CA TYR A 529 -24.06 -6.71 63.24
C TYR A 529 -25.29 -6.49 62.39
N ASN A 530 -25.12 -6.22 61.09
CA ASN A 530 -26.24 -6.00 60.18
C ASN A 530 -26.02 -6.69 58.83
N GLN A 531 -26.82 -7.73 58.57
CA GLN A 531 -26.84 -8.46 57.30
C GLN A 531 -27.15 -7.57 56.09
N SER A 532 -27.85 -6.45 56.31
CA SER A 532 -28.17 -5.46 55.29
C SER A 532 -26.93 -4.75 54.73
N VAL A 533 -25.89 -4.51 55.54
CA VAL A 533 -24.72 -3.71 55.14
C VAL A 533 -23.94 -4.36 54.01
N TYR A 534 -23.76 -5.68 54.05
CA TYR A 534 -23.07 -6.42 52.98
C TYR A 534 -23.85 -6.40 51.66
N ASN A 535 -25.17 -6.57 51.73
CA ASN A 535 -26.02 -6.51 50.54
C ASN A 535 -26.00 -5.11 49.91
N PHE A 536 -26.02 -4.04 50.72
CA PHE A 536 -25.85 -2.67 50.22
C PHE A 536 -24.47 -2.47 49.57
N ALA A 537 -23.40 -2.99 50.17
CA ALA A 537 -22.05 -2.92 49.60
C ALA A 537 -21.97 -3.62 48.23
N ILE A 538 -22.60 -4.79 48.08
CA ILE A 538 -22.69 -5.51 46.79
C ILE A 538 -23.43 -4.66 45.74
N ILE A 539 -24.58 -4.08 46.11
CA ILE A 539 -25.36 -3.26 45.18
C ILE A 539 -24.49 -2.10 44.67
N ILE A 540 -23.82 -1.38 45.57
CA ILE A 540 -22.93 -0.27 45.21
C ILE A 540 -21.78 -0.74 44.33
N TYR A 541 -21.14 -1.87 44.66
CA TYR A 541 -20.08 -2.47 43.85
C TYR A 541 -20.54 -2.81 42.43
N MET A 542 -21.80 -3.21 42.27
CA MET A 542 -22.37 -3.63 40.99
C MET A 542 -22.93 -2.48 40.14
N ILE A 543 -23.15 -1.27 40.69
CA ILE A 543 -23.69 -0.12 39.97
C ILE A 543 -22.97 0.12 38.62
N PRO A 544 -21.63 0.16 38.53
CA PRO A 544 -20.95 0.41 37.26
C PRO A 544 -21.23 -0.68 36.21
N ASN A 545 -21.31 -1.94 36.63
CA ASN A 545 -21.58 -3.08 35.75
C ASN A 545 -23.05 -3.10 35.29
N ILE A 546 -23.99 -2.78 36.20
CA ILE A 546 -25.41 -2.66 35.88
C ILE A 546 -25.62 -1.54 34.88
N LEU A 547 -25.00 -0.38 35.10
CA LEU A 547 -25.09 0.76 34.21
C LEU A 547 -24.45 0.45 32.84
N SER A 548 -23.35 -0.30 32.83
CA SER A 548 -22.75 -0.79 31.58
C SER A 548 -23.67 -1.72 30.81
N ALA A 549 -24.37 -2.63 31.50
CA ALA A 549 -25.33 -3.53 30.88
C ALA A 549 -26.54 -2.77 30.31
N LEU A 550 -27.03 -1.75 31.03
CA LEU A 550 -28.11 -0.88 30.56
C LEU A 550 -27.70 -0.08 29.32
N LEU A 551 -26.50 0.51 29.30
CA LEU A 551 -25.98 1.22 28.11
C LEU A 551 -25.77 0.28 26.93
N PHE A 552 -25.33 -0.96 27.18
CA PHE A 552 -25.20 -1.98 26.12
C PHE A 552 -26.54 -2.31 25.45
N LEU A 553 -27.65 -2.29 26.20
CA LEU A 553 -29.00 -2.46 25.65
C LEU A 553 -29.51 -1.22 24.90
N LEU A 554 -28.86 -0.07 25.06
CA LEU A 554 -29.25 1.22 24.48
C LEU A 554 -28.10 1.84 23.66
N PRO A 555 -27.75 1.27 22.50
CA PRO A 555 -26.58 1.69 21.71
C PRO A 555 -26.63 3.14 21.22
N GLN A 556 -27.83 3.69 21.01
CA GLN A 556 -28.01 5.10 20.62
C GLN A 556 -27.57 6.06 21.74
N LEU A 557 -27.90 5.75 22.99
CA LEU A 557 -27.51 6.55 24.15
C LEU A 557 -26.00 6.46 24.38
N GLN A 558 -25.43 5.26 24.24
CA GLN A 558 -24.00 5.03 24.33
C GLN A 558 -23.23 5.89 23.29
N ASN A 559 -23.67 5.90 22.03
CA ASN A 559 -23.05 6.71 20.98
C ASN A 559 -23.10 8.23 21.27
N ILE A 560 -24.21 8.71 21.83
CA ILE A 560 -24.34 10.13 22.22
C ILE A 560 -23.38 10.47 23.36
N MET A 561 -23.26 9.58 24.35
CA MET A 561 -22.36 9.77 25.49
C MET A 561 -20.88 9.69 25.08
N GLU A 562 -20.51 8.77 24.19
CA GLU A 562 -19.12 8.62 23.69
C GLU A 562 -18.68 9.82 22.84
N ARG A 563 -19.61 10.48 22.15
CA ARG A 563 -19.33 11.71 21.35
C ARG A 563 -19.39 13.00 22.17
N SER A 564 -19.78 12.92 23.45
CA SER A 564 -19.93 14.10 24.30
C SER A 564 -18.57 14.58 24.83
N ASN A 565 -18.26 15.84 24.60
CA ASN A 565 -17.07 16.49 25.18
C ASN A 565 -17.29 16.97 26.62
N TRP A 566 -18.42 16.61 27.25
CA TRP A 566 -18.74 17.08 28.59
C TRP A 566 -17.95 16.30 29.65
N ARG A 567 -17.18 17.03 30.49
CA ARG A 567 -16.27 16.44 31.50
C ARG A 567 -16.97 15.46 32.45
N ALA A 568 -18.22 15.73 32.82
CA ALA A 568 -19.01 14.85 33.69
C ALA A 568 -19.33 13.51 33.01
N VAL A 569 -19.66 13.53 31.71
CA VAL A 569 -19.92 12.31 30.92
C VAL A 569 -18.64 11.52 30.72
N ILE A 570 -17.52 12.19 30.44
CA ILE A 570 -16.21 11.53 30.32
C ILE A 570 -15.82 10.81 31.61
N LEU A 571 -15.95 11.48 32.77
CA LEU A 571 -15.68 10.88 34.09
C LEU A 571 -16.62 9.72 34.39
N LEU A 572 -17.90 9.85 34.07
CA LEU A 572 -18.88 8.78 34.23
C LEU A 572 -18.52 7.56 33.34
N MET A 573 -18.14 7.81 32.09
CA MET A 573 -17.70 6.78 31.13
C MET A 573 -16.40 6.09 31.56
N TRP A 574 -15.54 6.72 32.36
CA TRP A 574 -14.35 6.05 32.90
C TRP A 574 -14.67 4.77 33.66
N TRP A 575 -15.82 4.78 34.36
CA TRP A 575 -16.28 3.74 35.27
C TRP A 575 -17.28 2.78 34.62
N ILE A 576 -18.11 3.26 33.70
CA ILE A 576 -19.14 2.43 33.04
C ILE A 576 -18.56 1.65 31.87
N GLN A 577 -17.67 2.26 31.08
CA GLN A 577 -17.25 1.66 29.83
C GLN A 577 -16.32 0.48 30.11
N VAL A 578 -16.75 -0.70 29.72
CA VAL A 578 -15.85 -1.84 29.67
C VAL A 578 -14.88 -1.62 28.53
N SER A 579 -13.61 -1.45 28.87
CA SER A 579 -12.49 -1.27 27.96
C SER A 579 -12.48 -2.33 26.86
N LEU A 580 -13.12 -2.03 25.73
CA LEU A 580 -13.09 -2.85 24.52
C LEU A 580 -12.81 -2.02 23.26
N SER A 581 -12.51 -0.73 23.43
CA SER A 581 -12.36 0.21 22.32
C SER A 581 -11.21 1.16 22.61
N TYR A 582 -9.99 0.65 22.51
CA TYR A 582 -8.81 1.36 22.03
C TYR A 582 -7.83 0.27 21.55
N LEU A 583 -8.16 -0.28 20.38
CA LEU A 583 -7.27 -1.05 19.53
C LEU A 583 -7.24 -0.30 18.19
#